data_AF-A0A8C1YZZ9-F1
#
_entry.id   AF-A0A8C1YZZ9-F1
#
_cell.length_a   1.000
_cell.length_b   1.000
_cell.length_c   1.000
_cell.angle_alpha   90.00
_cell.angle_beta   90.00
_cell.angle_gamma   90.00
#
_symmetry.space_group_name_H-M   'P 1'
#
loop_
_entity.id
_entity.type
_entity.pdbx_description
1 polymer ?
#
loop_
_entity_poly.entity_id
_entity_poly.type
_entity_poly.pdbx_seq_one_letter_code
_entity_poly.pdbx_strand_id
1 'polypeptide(L)'
;MAAPIPGSTHECEGSMALVKAVSSAAPLVLRIVAECPVSKARACTLTLPHCAVSTPVFMPVGTQGTLKGITVDQLEDLDCQICLGNTYHLGMRPGPELIEKADGLHGFMKWNRNLLTDSGGFQMVSLVELSEVTEEGVTFRSPYDGKEILLTPEQSIAIQNSLGSDIMMQLDDVVSSTVKGPRVEEAMHRSVRWLDRCIAANKNPDRQNLFAIIQGGLDAKLRKACLDEMTKRDVPGFAIGGLSGGEEKDDFWKMVTLSTEHLPREKPRYLMGVGYALDLVVCVALGCDMFDCVFPTRTARFGSALVPWGSLQLKQKQYAKDFQPIDPDCQCPTCRRHSRAYLHALFKSDTAAMHHITIHNISYQVISSCVFEYI
;
A
#
# COMPACT_ATOMS: atom_id res chain seq x y z
N MET A 1 58.29 36.18 -55.94
CA MET A 1 57.00 35.89 -56.60
C MET A 1 55.93 35.95 -55.51
N ALA A 2 55.43 37.17 -55.25
CA ALA A 2 54.05 37.62 -55.52
C ALA A 2 53.02 36.85 -54.65
N ALA A 3 52.73 37.29 -53.42
CA ALA A 3 51.79 38.34 -52.96
C ALA A 3 50.42 37.76 -52.52
N PRO A 4 49.90 38.07 -51.30
CA PRO A 4 48.61 37.57 -50.75
C PRO A 4 47.45 38.57 -50.95
N ILE A 5 46.26 38.31 -50.34
CA ILE A 5 45.05 39.18 -50.04
C ILE A 5 43.72 38.46 -50.46
N PRO A 6 42.53 38.56 -49.77
CA PRO A 6 42.17 38.32 -48.36
C PRO A 6 40.77 37.63 -48.15
N GLY A 7 40.42 37.32 -46.88
CA GLY A 7 39.09 37.49 -46.25
C GLY A 7 37.78 36.96 -46.88
N SER A 8 37.09 36.08 -46.14
CA SER A 8 35.63 36.17 -45.97
C SER A 8 35.20 35.53 -44.64
N THR A 9 34.75 36.39 -43.72
CA THR A 9 34.01 36.06 -42.51
C THR A 9 32.64 35.52 -42.87
N HIS A 10 32.32 34.31 -42.42
CA HIS A 10 30.93 33.85 -42.30
C HIS A 10 30.67 33.46 -40.85
N GLU A 11 30.02 34.38 -40.14
CA GLU A 11 29.19 34.07 -38.99
C GLU A 11 28.11 33.08 -39.43
N CYS A 12 28.00 31.98 -38.71
CA CYS A 12 26.82 31.12 -38.78
C CYS A 12 26.29 30.97 -37.36
N GLU A 13 25.47 31.94 -36.95
CA GLU A 13 24.44 31.70 -35.96
C GLU A 13 23.57 30.54 -36.46
N GLY A 14 23.46 29.49 -35.64
CA GLY A 14 22.92 28.22 -36.08
C GLY A 14 22.38 27.39 -34.92
N SER A 15 21.27 27.87 -34.36
CA SER A 15 20.21 27.06 -33.76
C SER A 15 20.56 26.20 -32.53
N MET A 16 20.19 26.74 -31.37
CA MET A 16 19.70 25.96 -30.23
C MET A 16 18.52 25.09 -30.68
N ALA A 17 18.81 23.91 -31.24
CA ALA A 17 17.81 22.86 -31.32
C ALA A 17 17.76 22.20 -29.95
N LEU A 18 16.75 22.61 -29.16
CA LEU A 18 16.31 21.89 -27.98
C LEU A 18 16.39 20.39 -28.24
N VAL A 19 17.23 19.69 -27.49
CA VAL A 19 17.07 18.26 -27.26
C VAL A 19 15.68 18.13 -26.68
N LYS A 20 14.71 17.74 -27.53
CA LYS A 20 13.36 17.36 -27.14
C LYS A 20 13.51 16.46 -25.92
N ALA A 21 12.92 16.91 -24.81
CA ALA A 21 12.77 16.13 -23.60
C ALA A 21 12.45 14.69 -24.00
N VAL A 22 13.30 13.76 -23.58
CA VAL A 22 12.93 12.34 -23.54
C VAL A 22 11.59 12.32 -22.83
N SER A 23 10.54 11.92 -23.56
CA SER A 23 9.21 11.70 -23.00
C SER A 23 9.40 10.85 -21.76
N SER A 24 9.32 11.44 -20.58
CA SER A 24 9.47 10.71 -19.33
C SER A 24 8.30 9.73 -19.31
N ALA A 25 8.60 8.45 -19.47
CA ALA A 25 7.61 7.40 -19.27
C ALA A 25 6.94 7.63 -17.91
N ALA A 26 5.63 7.38 -17.81
CA ALA A 26 4.92 7.52 -16.55
C ALA A 26 5.65 6.74 -15.44
N PRO A 27 5.77 7.29 -14.21
CA PRO A 27 6.51 6.63 -13.14
C PRO A 27 5.93 5.29 -12.71
N LEU A 28 4.67 5.01 -13.06
CA LEU A 28 4.04 3.70 -12.97
C LEU A 28 3.61 3.22 -14.34
N VAL A 29 4.03 2.00 -14.68
CA VAL A 29 3.52 1.26 -15.84
C VAL A 29 3.02 -0.10 -15.38
N LEU A 30 1.75 -0.39 -15.61
CA LEU A 30 1.17 -1.72 -15.44
C LEU A 30 1.27 -2.48 -16.77
N ARG A 31 1.88 -3.66 -16.74
CA ARG A 31 1.83 -4.62 -17.84
C ARG A 31 1.07 -5.87 -17.40
N ILE A 32 -0.06 -6.13 -18.03
CA ILE A 32 -0.80 -7.39 -17.85
C ILE A 32 -0.01 -8.51 -18.57
N VAL A 33 0.41 -9.53 -17.81
CA VAL A 33 1.17 -10.68 -18.29
C VAL A 33 0.23 -11.82 -18.69
N ALA A 34 -0.76 -12.10 -17.84
CA ALA A 34 -1.78 -13.11 -18.09
C ALA A 34 -3.11 -12.73 -17.41
N GLU A 35 -4.21 -13.26 -17.93
CA GLU A 35 -5.54 -13.15 -17.35
C GLU A 35 -6.21 -14.53 -17.38
N CYS A 36 -6.86 -14.89 -16.28
CA CYS A 36 -7.60 -16.14 -16.21
C CYS A 36 -8.83 -16.07 -17.14
N PRO A 37 -9.10 -17.09 -17.98
CA PRO A 37 -10.25 -17.06 -18.90
C PRO A 37 -11.60 -17.26 -18.19
N VAL A 38 -11.61 -17.66 -16.91
CA VAL A 38 -12.83 -17.99 -16.14
C VAL A 38 -13.14 -16.92 -15.08
N SER A 39 -12.11 -16.43 -14.38
CA SER A 39 -12.26 -15.41 -13.34
C SER A 39 -11.81 -14.03 -13.84
N LYS A 40 -11.78 -13.03 -12.98
CA LYS A 40 -11.22 -11.70 -13.28
C LYS A 40 -9.76 -11.57 -12.85
N ALA A 41 -9.13 -12.66 -12.43
CA ALA A 41 -7.76 -12.66 -11.94
C ALA A 41 -6.76 -12.28 -13.03
N ARG A 42 -5.74 -11.52 -12.64
CA ARG A 42 -4.71 -11.00 -13.54
C ARG A 42 -3.33 -11.12 -12.90
N ALA A 43 -2.40 -11.63 -13.67
CA ALA A 43 -0.97 -11.59 -13.36
C ALA A 43 -0.38 -10.38 -14.08
N CYS A 44 0.17 -9.42 -13.34
CA CYS A 44 0.76 -8.21 -13.93
C CYS A 44 2.16 -7.91 -13.39
N THR A 45 2.92 -7.12 -14.14
CA THR A 45 4.15 -6.47 -13.67
C THR A 45 3.89 -4.98 -13.53
N LEU A 46 4.00 -4.45 -12.32
CA LEU A 46 4.04 -3.01 -12.03
C LEU A 46 5.49 -2.55 -12.07
N THR A 47 5.82 -1.65 -13.00
CA THR A 47 7.12 -0.94 -12.97
C THR A 47 6.93 0.31 -12.13
N LEU A 48 7.74 0.45 -11.08
CA LEU A 48 7.78 1.59 -10.17
C LEU A 48 9.23 2.12 -10.11
N PRO A 49 9.46 3.33 -9.54
CA PRO A 49 10.78 3.95 -9.52
C PRO A 49 11.91 3.12 -8.90
N HIS A 50 11.64 2.34 -7.85
CA HIS A 50 12.71 1.59 -7.15
C HIS A 50 12.87 0.16 -7.65
N CYS A 51 11.78 -0.59 -7.89
CA CYS A 51 11.85 -1.90 -8.54
C CYS A 51 10.54 -2.30 -9.22
N ALA A 52 10.57 -3.39 -10.01
CA ALA A 52 9.34 -4.00 -10.48
C ALA A 52 8.61 -4.75 -9.34
N VAL A 53 7.29 -4.84 -9.43
CA VAL A 53 6.42 -5.59 -8.52
C VAL A 53 5.55 -6.55 -9.33
N SER A 54 5.57 -7.83 -8.99
CA SER A 54 4.64 -8.83 -9.52
C SER A 54 3.31 -8.74 -8.79
N THR A 55 2.19 -8.65 -9.51
CA THR A 55 0.85 -8.63 -8.91
C THR A 55 0.03 -9.86 -9.35
N PRO A 56 -0.75 -10.49 -8.48
CA PRO A 56 -1.24 -9.95 -7.21
C PRO A 56 -0.19 -9.89 -6.10
N VAL A 57 -0.16 -8.79 -5.34
CA VAL A 57 0.85 -8.54 -4.28
C VAL A 57 0.21 -8.27 -2.94
N PHE A 58 0.76 -8.87 -1.89
CA PHE A 58 0.47 -8.51 -0.51
C PHE A 58 1.58 -7.58 0.03
N MET A 59 1.19 -6.42 0.56
CA MET A 59 2.08 -5.41 1.12
C MET A 59 2.10 -5.52 2.65
N PRO A 60 3.21 -5.98 3.25
CA PRO A 60 3.38 -5.94 4.69
C PRO A 60 3.37 -4.48 5.22
N VAL A 61 2.74 -4.26 6.37
CA VAL A 61 2.51 -2.91 6.90
C VAL A 61 3.55 -2.50 7.93
N GLY A 62 4.28 -1.42 7.63
CA GLY A 62 5.21 -0.72 8.49
C GLY A 62 4.55 0.43 9.25
N THR A 63 4.83 0.52 10.55
CA THR A 63 4.34 1.59 11.43
C THR A 63 5.56 2.27 12.04
N GLN A 64 5.79 3.57 11.77
CA GLN A 64 6.99 4.34 12.18
C GLN A 64 8.29 3.95 11.47
N GLY A 65 8.25 3.71 10.16
CA GLY A 65 9.47 3.43 9.40
C GLY A 65 10.10 2.08 9.75
N THR A 66 9.33 1.19 10.35
CA THR A 66 9.72 -0.20 10.58
C THR A 66 8.49 -1.08 10.53
N LEU A 67 8.65 -2.30 10.02
CA LEU A 67 7.66 -3.34 10.24
C LEU A 67 7.90 -3.93 11.63
N LYS A 68 6.84 -4.03 12.42
CA LYS A 68 6.96 -4.48 13.81
C LYS A 68 7.40 -5.95 13.84
N GLY A 69 8.64 -6.18 14.25
CA GLY A 69 9.18 -7.51 14.49
C GLY A 69 9.91 -8.15 13.32
N ILE A 70 10.30 -7.39 12.29
CA ILE A 70 11.13 -7.88 11.16
C ILE A 70 12.05 -6.75 10.67
N THR A 71 13.28 -7.08 10.28
CA THR A 71 14.24 -6.11 9.73
C THR A 71 14.05 -5.92 8.22
N VAL A 72 14.69 -4.89 7.66
CA VAL A 72 14.74 -4.68 6.21
C VAL A 72 15.41 -5.84 5.49
N ASP A 73 16.61 -6.25 5.92
CA ASP A 73 17.33 -7.38 5.31
C ASP A 73 16.46 -8.65 5.27
N GLN A 74 15.69 -8.91 6.33
CA GLN A 74 14.80 -10.05 6.38
C GLN A 74 13.62 -9.93 5.42
N LEU A 75 13.11 -8.72 5.16
CA LEU A 75 12.08 -8.50 4.14
C LEU A 75 12.63 -8.68 2.73
N GLU A 76 13.87 -8.25 2.49
CA GLU A 76 14.56 -8.46 1.22
C GLU A 76 14.85 -9.94 0.98
N ASP A 77 15.27 -10.68 2.02
CA ASP A 77 15.46 -12.14 1.98
C ASP A 77 14.16 -12.92 1.72
N LEU A 78 13.01 -12.34 2.11
CA LEU A 78 11.68 -12.88 1.81
C LEU A 78 11.12 -12.44 0.44
N ASP A 79 11.93 -11.71 -0.34
CA ASP A 79 11.58 -11.11 -1.62
C ASP A 79 10.34 -10.20 -1.60
N CYS A 80 10.14 -9.47 -0.50
CA CYS A 80 9.10 -8.45 -0.43
C CYS A 80 9.43 -7.29 -1.39
N GLN A 81 8.63 -7.06 -2.44
CA GLN A 81 8.94 -6.05 -3.48
C GLN A 81 8.39 -4.65 -3.17
N ILE A 82 7.38 -4.58 -2.30
CA ILE A 82 6.73 -3.33 -1.88
C ILE A 82 6.16 -3.50 -0.47
N CYS A 83 6.28 -2.47 0.37
CA CYS A 83 5.64 -2.45 1.68
C CYS A 83 4.89 -1.13 1.92
N LEU A 84 3.98 -1.14 2.90
CA LEU A 84 3.20 0.05 3.25
C LEU A 84 3.88 0.80 4.39
N GLY A 85 4.15 2.09 4.21
CA GLY A 85 4.60 3.01 5.25
C GLY A 85 3.45 3.90 5.72
N ASN A 86 3.19 3.94 7.03
CA ASN A 86 2.11 4.77 7.55
C ASN A 86 2.51 6.25 7.68
N THR A 87 1.86 7.13 6.92
CA THR A 87 2.14 8.58 6.87
C THR A 87 1.85 9.28 8.18
N TYR A 88 0.79 8.89 8.88
CA TYR A 88 0.41 9.51 10.15
C TYR A 88 1.54 9.44 11.18
N HIS A 89 2.07 8.23 11.37
CA HIS A 89 3.13 8.03 12.35
C HIS A 89 4.43 8.71 11.91
N LEU A 90 4.80 8.59 10.64
CA LEU A 90 6.05 9.11 10.10
C LEU A 90 6.09 10.63 10.00
N GLY A 91 4.99 11.26 9.58
CA GLY A 91 4.85 12.71 9.47
C GLY A 91 4.80 13.41 10.83
N MET A 92 4.43 12.71 11.89
CA MET A 92 4.44 13.23 13.25
C MET A 92 5.74 12.96 13.99
N ARG A 93 6.27 11.72 13.88
CA ARG A 93 7.52 11.28 14.52
C ARG A 93 8.23 10.26 13.62
N PRO A 94 9.41 10.60 13.06
CA PRO A 94 10.28 11.69 13.46
C PRO A 94 9.92 13.08 12.92
N GLY A 95 8.99 13.18 11.97
CA GLY A 95 8.61 14.43 11.31
C GLY A 95 9.28 14.61 9.94
N PRO A 96 8.66 15.38 9.02
CA PRO A 96 9.09 15.47 7.62
C PRO A 96 10.51 16.04 7.46
N GLU A 97 10.90 17.03 8.26
CA GLU A 97 12.24 17.64 8.17
C GLU A 97 13.39 16.63 8.44
N LEU A 98 13.17 15.68 9.36
CA LEU A 98 14.17 14.65 9.63
C LEU A 98 14.23 13.64 8.49
N ILE A 99 13.07 13.25 7.96
CA ILE A 99 12.97 12.31 6.85
C ILE A 99 13.62 12.88 5.58
N GLU A 100 13.39 14.16 5.27
CA GLU A 100 14.04 14.83 4.15
C GLU A 100 15.57 14.84 4.29
N LYS A 101 16.09 15.12 5.48
CA LYS A 101 17.53 15.06 5.77
C LYS A 101 18.10 13.64 5.68
N ALA A 102 17.26 12.62 5.80
CA ALA A 102 17.63 11.22 5.71
C ALA A 102 17.45 10.62 4.30
N ASP A 103 17.29 11.47 3.27
CA ASP A 103 17.03 11.06 1.88
C ASP A 103 15.69 10.33 1.71
N GLY A 104 14.64 10.91 2.30
CA GLY A 104 13.31 10.34 2.26
C GLY A 104 13.14 9.12 3.17
N LEU A 105 11.99 8.46 3.05
CA LEU A 105 11.65 7.31 3.88
C LEU A 105 12.52 6.09 3.52
N HIS A 106 12.82 5.89 2.24
CA HIS A 106 13.75 4.87 1.77
C HIS A 106 15.12 4.99 2.45
N GLY A 107 15.72 6.18 2.43
CA GLY A 107 17.01 6.43 3.06
C GLY A 107 16.99 6.29 4.59
N PHE A 108 15.90 6.75 5.22
CA PHE A 108 15.70 6.61 6.67
C PHE A 108 15.58 5.15 7.13
N MET A 109 14.83 4.34 6.38
CA MET A 109 14.63 2.91 6.68
C MET A 109 15.75 2.02 6.16
N LYS A 110 16.59 2.53 5.25
CA LYS A 110 17.50 1.75 4.40
C LYS A 110 16.76 0.71 3.55
N TRP A 111 15.56 1.04 3.08
CA TRP A 111 14.74 0.21 2.21
C TRP A 111 14.92 0.64 0.75
N ASN A 112 15.48 -0.25 -0.08
CA ASN A 112 15.81 0.08 -1.48
C ASN A 112 14.77 -0.42 -2.50
N ARG A 113 13.63 -0.92 -2.03
CA ARG A 113 12.50 -1.38 -2.87
C ARG A 113 11.33 -0.41 -2.73
N ASN A 114 10.19 -0.72 -3.33
CA ASN A 114 9.10 0.25 -3.39
C ASN A 114 8.38 0.47 -2.04
N LEU A 115 7.84 1.67 -1.87
CA LEU A 115 6.99 2.05 -0.74
C LEU A 115 5.64 2.57 -1.23
N LEU A 116 4.56 2.12 -0.58
CA LEU A 116 3.26 2.77 -0.64
C LEU A 116 3.03 3.51 0.68
N THR A 117 2.61 4.78 0.62
CA THR A 117 2.20 5.52 1.82
C THR A 117 0.71 5.79 1.83
N ASP A 118 0.05 5.51 2.95
CA ASP A 118 -1.34 5.90 3.14
C ASP A 118 -1.48 7.42 3.39
N SER A 119 -2.69 7.95 3.41
CA SER A 119 -2.90 9.39 3.62
C SER A 119 -2.80 9.82 5.09
N GLY A 120 -2.90 8.86 6.01
CA GLY A 120 -3.01 9.09 7.46
C GLY A 120 -4.44 9.33 7.97
N GLY A 121 -5.41 9.57 7.07
CA GLY A 121 -6.79 9.91 7.44
C GLY A 121 -7.51 8.79 8.22
N PHE A 122 -7.38 7.54 7.77
CA PHE A 122 -8.01 6.39 8.41
C PHE A 122 -7.59 6.19 9.87
N GLN A 123 -6.30 6.35 10.16
CA GLN A 123 -5.76 6.19 11.51
C GLN A 123 -6.23 7.33 12.42
N MET A 124 -6.36 8.55 11.87
CA MET A 124 -6.86 9.70 12.63
C MET A 124 -8.31 9.49 13.08
N VAL A 125 -9.18 8.99 12.20
CA VAL A 125 -10.60 8.75 12.53
C VAL A 125 -10.82 7.48 13.37
N SER A 126 -9.95 6.48 13.25
CA SER A 126 -10.09 5.21 14.00
C SER A 126 -9.43 5.21 15.38
N LEU A 127 -8.43 6.07 15.61
CA LEU A 127 -7.70 6.13 16.89
C LEU A 127 -8.18 7.25 17.83
N VAL A 128 -8.95 8.22 17.33
CA VAL A 128 -9.30 9.42 18.10
C VAL A 128 -10.81 9.64 18.07
N GLU A 129 -11.51 9.32 19.17
CA GLU A 129 -12.94 9.62 19.36
C GLU A 129 -13.30 11.11 19.17
N LEU A 130 -12.29 11.99 19.23
CA LEU A 130 -12.39 13.45 19.11
C LEU A 130 -12.02 13.97 17.71
N SER A 131 -12.08 13.16 16.65
CA SER A 131 -11.85 13.64 15.29
C SER A 131 -13.10 14.31 14.71
N GLU A 132 -12.93 15.49 14.11
CA GLU A 132 -13.97 16.19 13.35
C GLU A 132 -13.55 16.27 11.87
N VAL A 133 -14.48 15.97 10.96
CA VAL A 133 -14.23 16.00 9.52
C VAL A 133 -15.06 17.10 8.90
N THR A 134 -14.41 18.12 8.35
CA THR A 134 -15.05 19.23 7.61
C THR A 134 -14.63 19.19 6.14
N GLU A 135 -15.03 20.19 5.33
CA GLU A 135 -14.57 20.27 3.94
C GLU A 135 -13.08 20.62 3.85
N GLU A 136 -12.56 21.37 4.82
CA GLU A 136 -11.17 21.80 4.89
C GLU A 136 -10.22 20.60 5.05
N GLY A 137 -10.57 19.65 5.92
CA GLY A 137 -9.75 18.49 6.26
C GLY A 137 -10.28 17.71 7.48
N VAL A 138 -9.38 16.95 8.10
CA VAL A 138 -9.65 16.20 9.34
C VAL A 138 -8.94 16.88 10.50
N THR A 139 -9.69 17.37 11.48
CA THR A 139 -9.14 17.88 12.73
C THR A 139 -9.12 16.77 13.77
N PHE A 140 -7.99 16.55 14.42
CA PHE A 140 -7.85 15.54 15.47
C PHE A 140 -6.85 15.99 16.53
N ARG A 141 -6.90 15.35 17.70
CA ARG A 141 -5.90 15.53 18.74
C ARG A 141 -4.84 14.45 18.66
N SER A 142 -3.58 14.87 18.62
CA SER A 142 -2.42 13.98 18.70
C SER A 142 -2.50 13.14 19.98
N PRO A 143 -2.41 11.80 19.91
CA PRO A 143 -2.39 10.92 21.07
C PRO A 143 -1.07 11.02 21.84
N TYR A 144 -0.06 11.70 21.28
CA TYR A 144 1.27 11.80 21.88
C TYR A 144 1.44 13.02 22.78
N ASP A 145 0.86 14.16 22.40
CA ASP A 145 1.03 15.45 23.08
C ASP A 145 -0.27 16.25 23.21
N GLY A 146 -1.39 15.72 22.75
CA GLY A 146 -2.71 16.33 22.88
C GLY A 146 -2.96 17.54 21.98
N LYS A 147 -1.99 17.92 21.14
CA LYS A 147 -2.14 19.06 20.23
C LYS A 147 -3.19 18.77 19.17
N GLU A 148 -3.98 19.78 18.88
CA GLU A 148 -4.93 19.75 17.78
C GLU A 148 -4.20 19.97 16.46
N ILE A 149 -4.51 19.12 15.48
CA ILE A 149 -3.88 19.09 14.18
C ILE A 149 -5.00 18.99 13.15
N LEU A 150 -5.01 19.93 12.21
CA LEU A 150 -5.78 19.83 10.99
C LEU A 150 -4.91 19.12 9.96
N LEU A 151 -5.41 18.04 9.36
CA LEU A 151 -4.83 17.41 8.17
C LEU A 151 -5.72 17.72 6.96
N THR A 152 -5.23 18.58 6.07
CA THR A 152 -5.87 18.83 4.77
C THR A 152 -5.32 17.90 3.68
N PRO A 153 -6.02 17.75 2.53
CA PRO A 153 -5.48 17.10 1.33
C PRO A 153 -4.07 17.60 0.94
N GLU A 154 -3.85 18.91 0.94
CA GLU A 154 -2.56 19.51 0.59
C GLU A 154 -1.47 19.14 1.57
N GLN A 155 -1.77 19.11 2.88
CA GLN A 155 -0.81 18.72 3.91
C GLN A 155 -0.49 17.23 3.85
N SER A 156 -1.49 16.36 3.64
CA SER A 156 -1.26 14.92 3.46
C SER A 156 -0.34 14.64 2.27
N ILE A 157 -0.59 15.29 1.13
CA ILE A 157 0.26 15.17 -0.06
C ILE A 157 1.64 15.81 0.15
N ALA A 158 1.74 16.94 0.85
CA ALA A 158 3.03 17.54 1.20
C ALA A 158 3.89 16.58 2.04
N ILE A 159 3.30 15.93 3.05
CA ILE A 159 4.01 14.93 3.86
C ILE A 159 4.46 13.77 2.97
N GLN A 160 3.58 13.21 2.14
CA GLN A 160 3.92 12.09 1.25
C GLN A 160 4.99 12.46 0.20
N ASN A 161 5.01 13.71 -0.27
CA ASN A 161 6.09 14.23 -1.11
C ASN A 161 7.43 14.22 -0.36
N SER A 162 7.46 14.66 0.90
CA SER A 162 8.66 14.63 1.75
C SER A 162 9.12 13.20 2.10
N LEU A 163 8.17 12.27 2.26
CA LEU A 163 8.48 10.85 2.49
C LEU A 163 9.08 10.19 1.24
N GLY A 164 8.74 10.64 0.04
CA GLY A 164 9.31 10.13 -1.21
C GLY A 164 8.88 8.71 -1.60
N SER A 165 7.68 8.28 -1.17
CA SER A 165 7.11 6.98 -1.54
C SER A 165 6.80 6.84 -3.02
N ASP A 166 6.91 5.63 -3.56
CA ASP A 166 6.61 5.31 -4.96
C ASP A 166 5.12 5.43 -5.30
N ILE A 167 4.27 5.08 -4.35
CA ILE A 167 2.81 5.23 -4.42
C ILE A 167 2.35 6.03 -3.21
N MET A 168 1.52 7.04 -3.45
CA MET A 168 0.89 7.85 -2.42
C MET A 168 -0.63 7.74 -2.53
N MET A 169 -1.31 7.71 -1.38
CA MET A 169 -2.78 7.64 -1.34
C MET A 169 -3.39 9.03 -1.18
N GLN A 170 -4.52 9.28 -1.84
CA GLN A 170 -5.31 10.49 -1.57
C GLN A 170 -5.75 10.55 -0.11
N LEU A 171 -5.92 11.75 0.44
CA LEU A 171 -6.75 11.93 1.63
C LEU A 171 -8.23 11.78 1.24
N ASP A 172 -8.95 10.94 1.96
CA ASP A 172 -10.36 10.65 1.75
C ASP A 172 -11.17 10.78 3.06
N ASP A 173 -12.48 10.99 2.92
CA ASP A 173 -13.39 11.06 4.05
C ASP A 173 -13.95 9.67 4.33
N VAL A 174 -13.30 8.95 5.25
CA VAL A 174 -13.63 7.57 5.57
C VAL A 174 -14.79 7.48 6.55
N VAL A 175 -15.79 6.68 6.17
CA VAL A 175 -16.94 6.34 7.01
C VAL A 175 -16.96 4.82 7.21
N SER A 176 -17.28 4.38 8.43
CA SER A 176 -17.46 2.94 8.72
C SER A 176 -18.49 2.32 7.77
N SER A 177 -18.21 1.12 7.26
CA SER A 177 -19.11 0.38 6.37
C SER A 177 -20.48 0.07 7.00
N THR A 178 -20.57 0.10 8.34
CA THR A 178 -21.80 -0.13 9.10
C THR A 178 -22.69 1.11 9.22
N VAL A 179 -22.17 2.30 8.93
CA VAL A 179 -22.94 3.55 8.95
C VAL A 179 -23.84 3.61 7.72
N LYS A 180 -25.07 4.07 7.92
CA LYS A 180 -26.09 4.23 6.86
C LYS A 180 -26.57 5.68 6.81
N GLY A 181 -27.08 6.08 5.65
CA GLY A 181 -27.74 7.37 5.46
C GLY A 181 -26.83 8.45 4.84
N PRO A 182 -27.25 9.74 4.92
CA PRO A 182 -26.65 10.84 4.15
C PRO A 182 -25.14 11.03 4.35
N ARG A 183 -24.61 10.62 5.51
CA ARG A 183 -23.19 10.73 5.84
C ARG A 183 -22.28 10.00 4.86
N VAL A 184 -22.73 8.86 4.30
CA VAL A 184 -21.96 8.06 3.33
C VAL A 184 -21.86 8.78 1.99
N GLU A 185 -22.96 9.38 1.54
CA GLU A 185 -23.01 10.19 0.32
C GLU A 185 -22.16 11.45 0.45
N GLU A 186 -22.26 12.14 1.60
CA GLU A 186 -21.42 13.29 1.91
C GLU A 186 -19.93 12.96 1.85
N ALA A 187 -19.51 11.87 2.50
CA ALA A 187 -18.11 11.41 2.48
C ALA A 187 -17.63 11.07 1.08
N MET A 188 -18.48 10.39 0.29
CA MET A 188 -18.16 10.02 -1.07
C MET A 188 -17.92 11.27 -1.93
N HIS A 189 -18.82 12.24 -1.88
CA HIS A 189 -18.66 13.49 -2.64
C HIS A 189 -17.48 14.33 -2.14
N ARG A 190 -17.24 14.38 -0.83
CA ARG A 190 -16.07 15.05 -0.25
C ARG A 190 -14.77 14.41 -0.71
N SER A 191 -14.71 13.07 -0.73
CA SER A 191 -13.55 12.32 -1.22
C SER A 191 -13.25 12.60 -2.69
N VAL A 192 -14.28 12.78 -3.54
CA VAL A 192 -14.09 13.21 -4.93
C VAL A 192 -13.49 14.62 -5.02
N ARG A 193 -13.96 15.58 -4.21
CA ARG A 193 -13.39 16.94 -4.18
C ARG A 193 -11.97 16.95 -3.61
N TRP A 194 -11.70 16.14 -2.61
CA TRP A 194 -10.38 15.99 -2.01
C TRP A 194 -9.38 15.32 -2.94
N LEU A 195 -9.82 14.41 -3.82
CA LEU A 195 -8.98 13.88 -4.90
C LEU A 195 -8.43 15.00 -5.79
N ASP A 196 -9.30 15.91 -6.24
CA ASP A 196 -8.89 17.02 -7.12
C ASP A 196 -7.87 17.95 -6.40
N ARG A 197 -8.06 18.17 -5.09
CA ARG A 197 -7.09 18.89 -4.25
C ARG A 197 -5.76 18.13 -4.10
N CYS A 198 -5.81 16.81 -3.92
CA CYS A 198 -4.61 15.98 -3.83
C CYS A 198 -3.80 15.99 -5.14
N ILE A 199 -4.49 15.89 -6.28
CA ILE A 199 -3.87 15.98 -7.61
C ILE A 199 -3.15 17.32 -7.77
N ALA A 200 -3.82 18.42 -7.42
CA ALA A 200 -3.23 19.77 -7.50
C ALA A 200 -2.03 19.97 -6.56
N ALA A 201 -2.01 19.27 -5.41
CA ALA A 201 -0.95 19.39 -4.42
C ALA A 201 0.28 18.50 -4.71
N ASN A 202 0.16 17.50 -5.59
CA ASN A 202 1.27 16.60 -5.90
C ASN A 202 2.36 17.33 -6.71
N LYS A 203 3.54 17.49 -6.11
CA LYS A 203 4.68 18.20 -6.70
C LYS A 203 5.62 17.30 -7.49
N ASN A 204 5.52 15.98 -7.30
CA ASN A 204 6.43 14.99 -7.87
C ASN A 204 5.70 13.95 -8.75
N PRO A 205 4.80 14.33 -9.67
CA PRO A 205 4.02 13.38 -10.47
C PRO A 205 4.85 12.55 -11.45
N ASP A 206 6.11 12.90 -11.66
CA ASP A 206 7.12 12.19 -12.44
C ASP A 206 7.87 11.12 -11.63
N ARG A 207 7.71 11.10 -10.30
CA ARG A 207 8.39 10.17 -9.39
C ARG A 207 7.46 9.43 -8.43
N GLN A 208 6.29 9.98 -8.12
CA GLN A 208 5.37 9.40 -7.15
C GLN A 208 3.96 9.29 -7.73
N ASN A 209 3.32 8.15 -7.48
CA ASN A 209 2.08 7.77 -8.12
C ASN A 209 0.88 7.94 -7.18
N LEU A 210 0.04 8.94 -7.43
CA LEU A 210 -1.15 9.20 -6.62
C LEU A 210 -2.28 8.23 -6.96
N PHE A 211 -2.78 7.49 -5.98
CA PHE A 211 -3.97 6.64 -6.14
C PHE A 211 -5.22 7.32 -5.58
N ALA A 212 -6.30 7.28 -6.36
CA ALA A 212 -7.62 7.64 -5.89
C ALA A 212 -8.22 6.48 -5.06
N ILE A 213 -9.10 6.78 -4.10
CA ILE A 213 -9.76 5.79 -3.24
C ILE A 213 -11.27 5.86 -3.48
N ILE A 214 -11.81 4.79 -4.08
CA ILE A 214 -13.23 4.64 -4.32
C ILE A 214 -13.98 4.43 -3.00
N GLN A 215 -14.91 5.34 -2.73
CA GLN A 215 -15.79 5.35 -1.54
C GLN A 215 -17.23 4.98 -1.90
N GLY A 216 -18.18 5.22 -0.99
CA GLY A 216 -19.61 4.94 -1.15
C GLY A 216 -20.16 3.84 -0.24
N GLY A 217 -19.32 3.30 0.67
CA GLY A 217 -19.73 2.28 1.64
C GLY A 217 -20.31 1.03 0.97
N LEU A 218 -21.45 0.56 1.49
CA LEU A 218 -22.19 -0.61 0.98
C LEU A 218 -23.35 -0.22 0.03
N ASP A 219 -23.48 1.06 -0.34
CA ASP A 219 -24.48 1.51 -1.30
C ASP A 219 -23.93 1.40 -2.72
N ALA A 220 -24.48 0.47 -3.50
CA ALA A 220 -24.06 0.22 -4.87
C ALA A 220 -24.19 1.46 -5.78
N LYS A 221 -25.21 2.31 -5.55
CA LYS A 221 -25.42 3.52 -6.36
C LYS A 221 -24.36 4.56 -6.04
N LEU A 222 -24.08 4.79 -4.76
CA LEU A 222 -23.05 5.75 -4.33
C LEU A 222 -21.66 5.30 -4.76
N ARG A 223 -21.35 4.00 -4.61
CA ARG A 223 -20.08 3.43 -5.06
C ARG A 223 -19.92 3.56 -6.58
N LYS A 224 -20.97 3.29 -7.36
CA LYS A 224 -20.96 3.51 -8.81
C LYS A 224 -20.79 4.99 -9.18
N ALA A 225 -21.48 5.90 -8.51
CA ALA A 225 -21.30 7.34 -8.73
C ALA A 225 -19.86 7.78 -8.43
N CYS A 226 -19.24 7.25 -7.36
CA CYS A 226 -17.84 7.50 -7.04
C CYS A 226 -16.89 6.98 -8.14
N LEU A 227 -17.12 5.76 -8.62
CA LEU A 227 -16.37 5.17 -9.74
C LEU A 227 -16.48 6.02 -11.00
N ASP A 228 -17.71 6.37 -11.41
CA ASP A 228 -17.99 7.17 -12.60
C ASP A 228 -17.32 8.56 -12.51
N GLU A 229 -17.23 9.17 -11.30
CA GLU A 229 -16.54 10.46 -11.11
C GLU A 229 -15.03 10.34 -11.04
N MET A 230 -14.48 9.46 -10.18
CA MET A 230 -13.04 9.38 -9.95
C MET A 230 -12.28 8.89 -11.18
N THR A 231 -12.88 8.01 -11.99
CA THR A 231 -12.25 7.49 -13.23
C THR A 231 -12.13 8.52 -14.35
N LYS A 232 -12.79 9.69 -14.24
CA LYS A 232 -12.56 10.83 -15.13
C LYS A 232 -11.19 11.49 -14.91
N ARG A 233 -10.54 11.24 -13.77
CA ARG A 233 -9.22 11.78 -13.44
C ARG A 233 -8.15 10.79 -13.87
N ASP A 234 -7.11 11.26 -14.55
CA ASP A 234 -6.03 10.41 -15.05
C ASP A 234 -4.97 10.12 -13.96
N VAL A 235 -5.39 9.47 -12.89
CA VAL A 235 -4.48 9.03 -11.82
C VAL A 235 -3.85 7.67 -12.14
N PRO A 236 -2.59 7.40 -11.74
CA PRO A 236 -1.91 6.14 -12.06
C PRO A 236 -2.58 4.85 -11.56
N GLY A 237 -3.42 4.91 -10.51
CA GLY A 237 -4.08 3.74 -9.96
C GLY A 237 -5.29 4.07 -9.09
N PHE A 238 -6.05 3.03 -8.75
CA PHE A 238 -7.27 3.16 -7.96
C PHE A 238 -7.31 2.14 -6.84
N ALA A 239 -7.69 2.61 -5.66
CA ALA A 239 -7.94 1.79 -4.49
C ALA A 239 -9.45 1.65 -4.22
N ILE A 240 -9.82 0.57 -3.56
CA ILE A 240 -11.18 0.28 -3.10
C ILE A 240 -11.17 0.45 -1.58
N GLY A 241 -11.77 1.54 -1.10
CA GLY A 241 -11.84 1.92 0.30
C GLY A 241 -13.21 1.70 0.95
N GLY A 242 -13.28 1.94 2.25
CA GLY A 242 -14.52 1.88 3.03
C GLY A 242 -15.09 0.47 3.19
N LEU A 243 -14.24 -0.56 3.09
CA LEU A 243 -14.57 -1.97 3.25
C LEU A 243 -13.69 -2.62 4.33
N SER A 244 -13.98 -3.87 4.67
CA SER A 244 -13.41 -4.63 5.79
C SER A 244 -13.58 -3.93 7.16
N GLY A 245 -14.67 -3.16 7.31
CA GLY A 245 -15.01 -2.36 8.50
C GLY A 245 -15.98 -3.03 9.47
N GLY A 246 -16.36 -4.29 9.22
CA GLY A 246 -17.31 -5.06 10.02
C GLY A 246 -18.60 -5.43 9.28
N GLU A 247 -18.68 -5.15 7.99
CA GLU A 247 -19.76 -5.63 7.14
C GLU A 247 -19.74 -7.15 6.92
N GLU A 248 -20.89 -7.68 6.54
CA GLU A 248 -21.03 -9.08 6.14
C GLU A 248 -20.28 -9.37 4.83
N LYS A 249 -19.76 -10.60 4.70
CA LYS A 249 -18.95 -11.00 3.54
C LYS A 249 -19.71 -10.90 2.21
N ASP A 250 -21.00 -11.20 2.21
CA ASP A 250 -21.82 -11.11 1.01
C ASP A 250 -21.96 -9.67 0.49
N ASP A 251 -21.97 -8.68 1.38
CA ASP A 251 -22.02 -7.28 1.00
C ASP A 251 -20.64 -6.78 0.57
N PHE A 252 -19.60 -7.20 1.28
CA PHE A 252 -18.20 -6.95 0.92
C PHE A 252 -17.88 -7.41 -0.51
N TRP A 253 -18.18 -8.67 -0.86
CA TRP A 253 -17.88 -9.21 -2.19
C TRP A 253 -18.62 -8.51 -3.31
N LYS A 254 -19.88 -8.11 -3.09
CA LYS A 254 -20.65 -7.33 -4.06
C LYS A 254 -20.01 -5.98 -4.35
N MET A 255 -19.51 -5.30 -3.32
CA MET A 255 -18.86 -3.99 -3.47
C MET A 255 -17.48 -4.10 -4.15
N VAL A 256 -16.71 -5.14 -3.84
CA VAL A 256 -15.45 -5.43 -4.56
C VAL A 256 -15.75 -5.70 -6.03
N THR A 257 -16.70 -6.60 -6.32
CA THR A 257 -17.10 -6.95 -7.70
C THR A 257 -17.55 -5.73 -8.50
N LEU A 258 -18.43 -4.91 -7.93
CA LEU A 258 -18.91 -3.68 -8.56
C LEU A 258 -17.74 -2.75 -8.90
N SER A 259 -16.79 -2.59 -7.97
CA SER A 259 -15.63 -1.72 -8.17
C SER A 259 -14.73 -2.23 -9.29
N THR A 260 -14.35 -3.50 -9.26
CA THR A 260 -13.41 -4.06 -10.24
C THR A 260 -13.99 -4.15 -11.66
N GLU A 261 -15.32 -4.19 -11.81
CA GLU A 261 -16.01 -4.13 -13.11
C GLU A 261 -15.94 -2.74 -13.78
N HIS A 262 -15.88 -1.68 -12.97
CA HIS A 262 -15.93 -0.31 -13.46
C HIS A 262 -14.56 0.37 -13.45
N LEU A 263 -13.58 -0.18 -12.71
CA LEU A 263 -12.21 0.35 -12.69
C LEU A 263 -11.47 0.04 -14.00
N PRO A 264 -10.67 1.01 -14.53
CA PRO A 264 -9.94 0.83 -15.76
C PRO A 264 -9.06 -0.42 -15.75
N ARG A 265 -9.15 -1.23 -16.81
CA ARG A 265 -8.35 -2.46 -16.95
C ARG A 265 -6.85 -2.19 -16.92
N GLU A 266 -6.40 -1.13 -17.57
CA GLU A 266 -4.95 -0.82 -17.68
C GLU A 266 -4.35 -0.19 -16.41
N LYS A 267 -5.08 -0.12 -15.30
CA LYS A 267 -4.61 0.47 -14.03
C LYS A 267 -4.70 -0.54 -12.87
N PRO A 268 -3.79 -0.46 -11.89
CA PRO A 268 -3.82 -1.33 -10.72
C PRO A 268 -5.03 -1.03 -9.83
N ARG A 269 -5.52 -2.10 -9.19
CA ARG A 269 -6.68 -2.11 -8.29
C ARG A 269 -6.24 -2.56 -6.91
N TYR A 270 -6.16 -1.62 -6.00
CA TYR A 270 -5.68 -1.84 -4.64
C TYR A 270 -6.84 -1.99 -3.65
N LEU A 271 -7.03 -3.18 -3.09
CA LEU A 271 -8.04 -3.40 -2.05
C LEU A 271 -7.41 -3.21 -0.66
N MET A 272 -7.84 -2.15 0.03
CA MET A 272 -7.22 -1.69 1.27
C MET A 272 -7.66 -2.51 2.48
N GLY A 273 -6.71 -2.87 3.36
CA GLY A 273 -6.99 -3.44 4.69
C GLY A 273 -7.38 -4.92 4.73
N VAL A 274 -7.26 -5.65 3.62
CA VAL A 274 -7.64 -7.07 3.51
C VAL A 274 -6.41 -7.97 3.59
N GLY A 275 -6.45 -8.96 4.49
CA GLY A 275 -5.28 -9.82 4.72
C GLY A 275 -5.56 -11.25 5.13
N TYR A 276 -6.82 -11.68 5.20
CA TYR A 276 -7.10 -13.10 5.43
C TYR A 276 -6.90 -13.88 4.14
N ALA A 277 -6.24 -15.04 4.19
CA ALA A 277 -5.80 -15.76 2.99
C ALA A 277 -6.95 -16.09 2.02
N LEU A 278 -8.09 -16.55 2.54
CA LEU A 278 -9.29 -16.81 1.74
C LEU A 278 -9.77 -15.53 1.04
N ASP A 279 -9.76 -14.40 1.75
CA ASP A 279 -10.21 -13.13 1.20
C ASP A 279 -9.30 -12.66 0.06
N LEU A 280 -7.99 -12.82 0.22
CA LEU A 280 -7.02 -12.48 -0.81
C LEU A 280 -7.30 -13.28 -2.10
N VAL A 281 -7.44 -14.60 -2.00
CA VAL A 281 -7.71 -15.48 -3.15
C VAL A 281 -9.03 -15.09 -3.84
N VAL A 282 -10.10 -14.87 -3.06
CA VAL A 282 -11.40 -14.45 -3.62
C VAL A 282 -11.28 -13.09 -4.31
N CYS A 283 -10.63 -12.10 -3.69
CA CYS A 283 -10.50 -10.77 -4.28
C CYS A 283 -9.63 -10.75 -5.54
N VAL A 284 -8.60 -11.61 -5.60
CA VAL A 284 -7.84 -11.80 -6.83
C VAL A 284 -8.74 -12.35 -7.93
N ALA A 285 -9.56 -13.37 -7.64
CA ALA A 285 -10.55 -13.88 -8.59
C ALA A 285 -11.59 -12.82 -9.00
N LEU A 286 -11.85 -11.83 -8.15
CA LEU A 286 -12.68 -10.66 -8.45
C LEU A 286 -11.92 -9.53 -9.18
N GLY A 287 -10.60 -9.65 -9.35
CA GLY A 287 -9.78 -8.78 -10.19
C GLY A 287 -8.98 -7.69 -9.46
N CYS A 288 -8.76 -7.82 -8.15
CA CYS A 288 -7.86 -6.97 -7.38
C CYS A 288 -6.38 -7.40 -7.54
N ASP A 289 -5.46 -6.44 -7.52
CA ASP A 289 -4.03 -6.67 -7.79
C ASP A 289 -3.13 -6.40 -6.58
N MET A 290 -3.56 -5.55 -5.64
CA MET A 290 -2.75 -5.16 -4.48
C MET A 290 -3.58 -5.27 -3.21
N PHE A 291 -2.92 -5.66 -2.11
CA PHE A 291 -3.53 -5.83 -0.80
C PHE A 291 -2.57 -5.39 0.28
N ASP A 292 -3.09 -4.97 1.43
CA ASP A 292 -2.29 -4.73 2.63
C ASP A 292 -3.07 -5.18 3.87
N CYS A 293 -2.35 -5.64 4.89
CA CYS A 293 -2.96 -5.83 6.19
C CYS A 293 -1.91 -5.99 7.30
N VAL A 294 -2.24 -5.51 8.50
CA VAL A 294 -1.47 -5.81 9.71
C VAL A 294 -1.71 -7.24 10.24
N PHE A 295 -2.65 -7.99 9.66
CA PHE A 295 -3.06 -9.33 10.14
C PHE A 295 -1.88 -10.28 10.38
N PRO A 296 -0.89 -10.45 9.47
CA PRO A 296 0.20 -11.41 9.66
C PRO A 296 1.09 -11.08 10.86
N THR A 297 1.48 -9.80 11.01
CA THR A 297 2.35 -9.34 12.10
C THR A 297 1.58 -9.25 13.42
N ARG A 298 0.29 -8.89 13.38
CA ARG A 298 -0.57 -8.82 14.58
C ARG A 298 -0.86 -10.21 15.13
N THR A 299 -1.22 -11.17 14.30
CA THR A 299 -1.52 -12.55 14.72
C THR A 299 -0.29 -13.29 15.22
N ALA A 300 0.90 -13.01 14.64
CA ALA A 300 2.17 -13.52 15.14
C ALA A 300 2.40 -13.16 16.63
N ARG A 301 2.10 -11.91 17.00
CA ARG A 301 2.19 -11.43 18.41
C ARG A 301 1.19 -12.09 19.34
N PHE A 302 0.13 -12.72 18.83
CA PHE A 302 -0.78 -13.54 19.63
C PHE A 302 -0.41 -15.02 19.65
N GLY A 303 0.66 -15.42 18.96
CA GLY A 303 1.15 -16.80 18.90
C GLY A 303 0.42 -17.65 17.87
N SER A 304 -0.17 -17.01 16.86
CA SER A 304 -0.87 -17.65 15.77
C SER A 304 0.01 -17.65 14.52
N ALA A 305 0.38 -18.84 14.05
CA ALA A 305 1.16 -19.02 12.83
C ALA A 305 0.26 -19.44 11.67
N LEU A 306 0.40 -18.81 10.51
CA LEU A 306 -0.41 -19.08 9.31
C LEU A 306 0.05 -20.35 8.60
N VAL A 307 -0.87 -21.18 8.15
CA VAL A 307 -0.60 -22.42 7.39
C VAL A 307 -1.68 -22.60 6.32
N PRO A 308 -1.42 -23.35 5.24
CA PRO A 308 -2.41 -23.53 4.16
C PRO A 308 -3.75 -24.09 4.63
N TRP A 309 -3.76 -24.87 5.71
CA TRP A 309 -4.94 -25.45 6.34
C TRP A 309 -5.50 -24.64 7.52
N GLY A 310 -5.14 -23.35 7.63
CA GLY A 310 -5.69 -22.42 8.62
C GLY A 310 -4.63 -21.72 9.48
N SER A 311 -4.68 -21.94 10.79
CA SER A 311 -3.72 -21.32 11.72
C SER A 311 -3.37 -22.25 12.88
N LEU A 312 -2.10 -22.20 13.31
CA LEU A 312 -1.60 -22.92 14.47
C LEU A 312 -1.46 -21.98 15.66
N GLN A 313 -2.21 -22.25 16.73
CA GLN A 313 -2.10 -21.52 18.00
C GLN A 313 -0.93 -22.08 18.82
N LEU A 314 0.30 -21.67 18.52
CA LEU A 314 1.54 -22.26 19.05
C LEU A 314 1.68 -22.16 20.58
N LYS A 315 0.88 -21.34 21.25
CA LYS A 315 0.78 -21.29 22.73
C LYS A 315 0.09 -22.51 23.33
N GLN A 316 -0.66 -23.29 22.55
CA GLN A 316 -1.40 -24.44 23.05
C GLN A 316 -0.47 -25.59 23.43
N LYS A 317 -0.82 -26.32 24.51
CA LYS A 317 0.00 -27.40 25.08
C LYS A 317 0.29 -28.54 24.10
N GLN A 318 -0.56 -28.75 23.10
CA GLN A 318 -0.35 -29.80 22.09
C GLN A 318 0.97 -29.65 21.34
N TYR A 319 1.48 -28.43 21.18
CA TYR A 319 2.74 -28.16 20.49
C TYR A 319 3.97 -28.31 21.38
N ALA A 320 3.82 -28.53 22.69
CA ALA A 320 4.95 -28.57 23.64
C ALA A 320 5.96 -29.70 23.36
N LYS A 321 5.56 -30.74 22.61
CA LYS A 321 6.42 -31.86 22.19
C LYS A 321 6.36 -32.10 20.67
N ASP A 322 5.85 -31.13 19.92
CA ASP A 322 5.78 -31.21 18.46
C ASP A 322 7.08 -30.67 17.85
N PHE A 323 7.96 -31.57 17.42
CA PHE A 323 9.27 -31.21 16.85
C PHE A 323 9.23 -30.90 15.35
N GLN A 324 8.05 -30.89 14.73
CA GLN A 324 7.89 -30.50 13.32
C GLN A 324 8.05 -28.97 13.15
N PRO A 325 8.42 -28.48 11.95
CA PRO A 325 8.34 -27.06 11.62
C PRO A 325 6.88 -26.56 11.65
N ILE A 326 6.66 -25.25 11.60
CA ILE A 326 5.28 -24.69 11.51
C ILE A 326 4.56 -25.31 10.31
N ASP A 327 5.22 -25.28 9.16
CA ASP A 327 4.76 -25.86 7.90
C ASP A 327 5.94 -26.58 7.23
N PRO A 328 5.83 -27.89 6.92
CA PRO A 328 6.91 -28.68 6.32
C PRO A 328 7.26 -28.24 4.89
N ASP A 329 6.34 -27.61 4.16
CA ASP A 329 6.58 -27.17 2.78
C ASP A 329 7.15 -25.74 2.71
N CYS A 330 7.06 -25.00 3.82
CA CYS A 330 7.52 -23.63 3.91
C CYS A 330 9.04 -23.53 4.03
N GLN A 331 9.65 -22.81 3.09
CA GLN A 331 11.10 -22.56 3.05
C GLN A 331 11.51 -21.29 3.81
N CYS A 332 10.67 -20.72 4.68
CA CYS A 332 11.07 -19.53 5.42
C CYS A 332 12.21 -19.85 6.42
N PRO A 333 13.02 -18.85 6.84
CA PRO A 333 14.09 -19.07 7.80
C PRO A 333 13.62 -19.66 9.14
N THR A 334 12.36 -19.45 9.52
CA THR A 334 11.78 -20.02 10.75
C THR A 334 11.53 -21.52 10.60
N CYS A 335 10.82 -21.96 9.55
CA CYS A 335 10.53 -23.37 9.32
C CYS A 335 11.78 -24.21 9.07
N ARG A 336 12.83 -23.64 8.45
CA ARG A 336 14.10 -24.34 8.23
C ARG A 336 14.91 -24.59 9.52
N ARG A 337 14.65 -23.87 10.61
CA ARG A 337 15.51 -23.88 11.81
C ARG A 337 14.81 -24.22 13.12
N HIS A 338 13.51 -23.97 13.22
CA HIS A 338 12.80 -24.01 14.49
C HIS A 338 11.58 -24.91 14.43
N SER A 339 11.42 -25.73 15.47
CA SER A 339 10.24 -26.57 15.65
C SER A 339 9.10 -25.81 16.35
N ARG A 340 7.88 -26.33 16.22
CA ARG A 340 6.70 -25.87 16.95
C ARG A 340 6.92 -25.93 18.48
N ALA A 341 7.59 -26.95 18.99
CA ALA A 341 7.95 -27.10 20.40
C ALA A 341 8.91 -26.00 20.90
N TYR A 342 9.92 -25.65 20.10
CA TYR A 342 10.83 -24.55 20.40
C TYR A 342 10.08 -23.22 20.49
N LEU A 343 9.24 -22.94 19.48
CA LEU A 343 8.43 -21.72 19.45
C LEU A 343 7.41 -21.66 20.60
N HIS A 344 6.77 -22.79 20.93
CA HIS A 344 5.86 -22.92 22.07
C HIS A 344 6.55 -22.56 23.40
N ALA A 345 7.77 -23.08 23.59
CA ALA A 345 8.55 -22.84 24.80
C ALA A 345 8.94 -21.36 24.91
N LEU A 346 9.49 -20.78 23.83
CA LEU A 346 9.91 -19.38 23.81
C LEU A 346 8.75 -18.39 23.99
N PHE A 347 7.56 -18.69 23.48
CA PHE A 347 6.45 -17.73 23.51
C PHE A 347 6.06 -17.29 24.93
N LYS A 348 6.36 -18.11 25.94
CA LYS A 348 6.06 -17.79 27.35
C LYS A 348 7.14 -16.93 28.01
N SER A 349 8.33 -16.84 27.42
CA SER A 349 9.52 -16.31 28.08
C SER A 349 10.27 -15.25 27.27
N ASP A 350 10.04 -15.14 25.96
CA ASP A 350 10.84 -14.29 25.08
C ASP A 350 10.04 -13.70 23.90
N THR A 351 10.37 -12.47 23.52
CA THR A 351 9.87 -11.79 22.33
C THR A 351 10.34 -12.43 21.01
N ALA A 352 11.43 -13.21 21.03
CA ALA A 352 11.98 -13.91 19.88
C ALA A 352 10.96 -14.84 19.20
N ALA A 353 10.05 -15.45 19.97
CA ALA A 353 9.00 -16.27 19.38
C ALA A 353 8.09 -15.45 18.45
N MET A 354 7.71 -14.23 18.86
CA MET A 354 6.90 -13.34 18.04
C MET A 354 7.63 -12.91 16.76
N HIS A 355 8.95 -12.69 16.85
CA HIS A 355 9.80 -12.39 15.70
C HIS A 355 9.81 -13.54 14.69
N HIS A 356 10.09 -14.77 15.14
CA HIS A 356 10.12 -15.95 14.28
C HIS A 356 8.77 -16.22 13.61
N ILE A 357 7.66 -16.06 14.35
CA ILE A 357 6.31 -16.24 13.78
C ILE A 357 5.99 -15.08 12.82
N THR A 358 6.50 -13.87 13.05
CA THR A 358 6.33 -12.73 12.12
C THR A 358 7.00 -13.02 10.78
N ILE A 359 8.25 -13.49 10.79
CA ILE A 359 8.97 -13.90 9.56
C ILE A 359 8.16 -14.97 8.82
N HIS A 360 7.67 -16.00 9.53
CA HIS A 360 6.87 -17.06 8.94
C HIS A 360 5.57 -16.54 8.33
N ASN A 361 4.81 -15.73 9.06
CA ASN A 361 3.52 -15.23 8.61
C ASN A 361 3.64 -14.26 7.42
N ILE A 362 4.69 -13.42 7.39
CA ILE A 362 4.97 -12.57 6.23
C ILE A 362 5.38 -13.45 5.05
N SER A 363 6.30 -14.40 5.25
CA SER A 363 6.72 -15.34 4.21
C SER A 363 5.53 -16.09 3.63
N TYR A 364 4.61 -16.56 4.46
CA TYR A 364 3.38 -17.22 4.02
C TYR A 364 2.56 -16.32 3.07
N GLN A 365 2.41 -15.03 3.37
CA GLN A 365 1.62 -14.11 2.55
C GLN A 365 2.34 -13.65 1.29
N VAL A 366 3.65 -13.38 1.39
CA VAL A 366 4.49 -12.94 0.26
C VAL A 366 4.72 -14.10 -0.70
N ILE A 367 4.85 -15.34 -0.22
CA ILE A 367 4.95 -16.55 -1.07
C ILE A 367 3.58 -17.01 -1.55
N SER A 368 2.48 -16.69 -0.86
CA SER A 368 1.12 -16.90 -1.40
C SER A 368 0.86 -16.14 -2.71
N SER A 369 1.81 -15.33 -3.18
CA SER A 369 1.96 -14.92 -4.58
C SER A 369 2.10 -16.08 -5.59
N CYS A 370 2.14 -17.36 -5.17
CA CYS A 370 1.93 -18.51 -6.07
C CYS A 370 0.65 -18.35 -6.92
N VAL A 371 -0.33 -17.54 -6.46
CA VAL A 371 -1.48 -17.16 -7.29
C VAL A 371 -1.05 -16.55 -8.62
N PHE A 372 0.07 -15.81 -8.68
CA PHE A 372 0.65 -15.33 -9.94
C PHE A 372 1.00 -16.46 -10.90
N GLU A 373 1.57 -17.56 -10.41
CA GLU A 373 1.94 -18.72 -11.24
C GLU A 373 0.73 -19.56 -11.67
N TYR A 374 -0.38 -19.47 -10.93
CA TYR A 374 -1.65 -20.16 -11.23
C TYR A 374 -2.55 -19.40 -12.21
N ILE A 375 -2.41 -18.07 -12.31
CA ILE A 375 -3.15 -17.22 -13.26
C ILE A 375 -2.50 -17.33 -14.64
#